data_AF-X1BUV1-F1
#
_entry.id   AF-X1BUV1-F1
#
_cell.length_a   1.000
_cell.length_b   1.000
_cell.length_c   1.000
_cell.angle_alpha   90.00
_cell.angle_beta   90.00
_cell.angle_gamma   90.00
#
_symmetry.space_group_name_H-M   'P 1'
#
loop_
_entity.id
_entity.type
_entity.pdbx_description
1 polymer ?
#
loop_
_entity_poly.entity_id
_entity_poly.type
_entity_poly.pdbx_seq_one_letter_code
_entity_poly.pdbx_strand_id
1 'polypeptide(L)'
;MTESAAKLAAIQTQIVTKGVPNKTVYLNGKVQADERSIAELTARFGGRIEKLFVNFTGQNVTKGEKLATIYSPGLVTAQRELLEAISFKESRPSLYTAAKGKLKLWDLTDKQISAIEEKGEPQIYFDVLSLITGTIAMR
;
A
#
# COMPACT_ATOMS: atom_id res chain seq x y z
N MET A 1 -67.47 30.60 -26.05
CA MET A 1 -66.38 30.56 -27.05
C MET A 1 -66.82 29.65 -28.20
N THR A 2 -66.54 30.02 -29.45
CA THR A 2 -66.90 29.18 -30.62
C THR A 2 -65.79 28.16 -30.90
N GLU A 3 -66.18 26.99 -31.40
CA GLU A 3 -65.27 25.90 -31.73
C GLU A 3 -64.20 26.31 -32.76
N SER A 4 -64.59 27.17 -33.72
CA SER A 4 -63.69 27.76 -34.71
C SER A 4 -62.62 28.65 -34.08
N ALA A 5 -62.98 29.44 -33.05
CA ALA A 5 -62.02 30.28 -32.33
C ALA A 5 -61.06 29.45 -31.47
N ALA A 6 -61.53 28.35 -30.87
CA ALA A 6 -60.69 27.40 -30.14
C ALA A 6 -59.69 26.68 -31.06
N LYS A 7 -60.12 26.32 -32.28
CA LYS A 7 -59.27 25.65 -33.28
C LYS A 7 -58.23 26.59 -33.89
N LEU A 8 -58.59 27.85 -34.17
CA LEU A 8 -57.65 28.90 -34.58
C LEU A 8 -56.59 29.20 -33.50
N ALA A 9 -56.97 29.11 -32.22
CA ALA A 9 -56.08 29.34 -31.09
C ALA A 9 -55.24 28.11 -30.68
N ALA A 10 -55.34 26.99 -31.41
CA ALA A 10 -54.58 25.76 -31.19
C ALA A 10 -54.63 25.24 -29.73
N ILE A 11 -55.81 25.26 -29.12
CA ILE A 11 -55.99 24.85 -27.72
C ILE A 11 -55.67 23.36 -27.56
N GLN A 12 -54.77 23.03 -26.62
CA GLN A 12 -54.43 21.66 -26.23
C GLN A 12 -54.97 21.37 -24.83
N THR A 13 -55.61 20.20 -24.68
CA THR A 13 -56.13 19.71 -23.39
C THR A 13 -55.48 18.39 -23.03
N GLN A 14 -55.22 18.16 -21.74
CA GLN A 14 -54.76 16.87 -21.22
C GLN A 14 -55.63 16.44 -20.05
N ILE A 15 -55.94 15.14 -19.96
CA ILE A 15 -56.73 14.57 -18.86
C ILE A 15 -55.88 14.57 -17.58
N VAL A 16 -56.44 15.08 -16.49
CA VAL A 16 -55.78 15.12 -15.18
C VAL A 16 -55.69 13.72 -14.59
N THR A 17 -54.49 13.32 -14.17
CA THR A 17 -54.22 12.04 -13.51
C THR A 17 -53.54 12.26 -12.15
N LYS A 18 -53.80 11.37 -11.19
CA LYS A 18 -53.05 11.33 -9.92
C LYS A 18 -51.80 10.47 -10.11
N GLY A 19 -50.65 10.95 -9.69
CA GLY A 19 -49.39 10.23 -9.77
C GLY A 19 -48.34 10.82 -8.83
N VAL A 20 -47.26 10.09 -8.60
CA VAL A 20 -46.11 10.60 -7.84
C VAL A 20 -45.21 11.36 -8.81
N PRO A 21 -44.94 12.66 -8.59
CA PRO A 21 -44.05 13.41 -9.46
C PRO A 21 -42.63 12.84 -9.35
N ASN A 22 -42.05 12.43 -10.48
CA ASN A 22 -40.66 12.04 -10.57
C ASN A 22 -39.85 13.18 -11.22
N LYS A 23 -38.64 13.43 -10.71
CA LYS A 23 -37.72 14.40 -11.28
C LYS A 23 -36.34 13.77 -11.37
N THR A 24 -35.85 13.60 -12.58
CA THR A 24 -34.47 13.19 -12.81
C THR A 24 -33.56 14.40 -12.69
N VAL A 25 -32.50 14.29 -11.88
CA VAL A 25 -31.49 15.35 -11.71
C VAL A 25 -30.13 14.75 -12.09
N TYR A 26 -29.38 15.47 -12.91
CA TYR A 26 -28.01 15.11 -13.27
C TYR A 26 -27.04 15.80 -12.30
N LEU A 27 -26.18 15.01 -11.67
CA LEU A 27 -25.20 15.46 -10.69
C LEU A 27 -23.81 15.09 -11.19
N ASN A 28 -22.85 15.99 -10.99
CA ASN A 28 -21.45 15.73 -11.29
C ASN A 28 -20.82 14.96 -10.12
N GLY A 29 -20.14 13.85 -10.43
CA GLY A 29 -19.35 13.08 -9.48
C GLY A 29 -17.85 13.22 -9.76
N LYS A 30 -17.03 12.84 -8.77
CA LYS A 30 -15.58 12.68 -8.95
C LYS A 30 -15.21 11.21 -8.75
N VAL A 31 -14.28 10.71 -9.57
CA VAL A 31 -13.64 9.41 -9.35
C VAL A 31 -12.46 9.64 -8.42
N GLN A 32 -12.44 8.97 -7.28
CA GLN A 32 -11.36 9.03 -6.30
C GLN A 32 -10.80 7.62 -6.09
N ALA A 33 -9.50 7.55 -5.75
CA ALA A 33 -8.91 6.30 -5.30
C ALA A 33 -9.65 5.79 -4.05
N ASP A 34 -9.85 4.48 -3.97
CA ASP A 34 -10.43 3.86 -2.78
C ASP A 34 -9.44 3.99 -1.61
N GLU A 35 -9.78 4.81 -0.62
CA GLU A 35 -8.94 5.06 0.56
C GLU A 35 -8.64 3.79 1.35
N ARG A 36 -9.51 2.76 1.26
CA ARG A 36 -9.29 1.45 1.88
C ARG A 36 -8.17 0.63 1.24
N SER A 37 -7.75 1.02 0.03
CA SER A 37 -6.71 0.34 -0.76
C SER A 37 -5.38 1.10 -0.75
N ILE A 38 -5.23 2.11 0.11
CA ILE A 38 -3.97 2.86 0.28
C ILE A 38 -3.07 2.11 1.27
N ALA A 39 -1.86 1.78 0.83
CA ALA A 39 -0.80 1.26 1.69
C ALA A 39 0.40 2.23 1.66
N GLU A 40 0.85 2.64 2.83
CA GLU A 40 2.03 3.48 3.00
C GLU A 40 3.19 2.62 3.53
N LEU A 41 4.33 2.68 2.85
CA LEU A 41 5.51 1.90 3.21
C LEU A 41 6.61 2.83 3.73
N THR A 42 6.70 2.94 5.05
CA THR A 42 7.75 3.72 5.71
C THR A 42 8.98 2.84 5.98
N ALA A 43 10.17 3.39 5.78
CA ALA A 43 11.40 2.74 6.21
C ALA A 43 11.49 2.73 7.74
N ARG A 44 11.60 1.55 8.35
CA ARG A 44 11.75 1.39 9.82
C ARG A 44 13.20 1.42 10.31
N PHE A 45 14.13 1.48 9.37
CA PHE A 45 15.55 1.61 9.63
C PHE A 45 16.15 2.65 8.69
N GLY A 46 17.14 3.39 9.20
CA GLY A 46 17.92 4.30 8.38
C GLY A 46 18.76 3.52 7.37
N GLY A 47 18.86 4.04 6.15
CA GLY A 47 19.65 3.42 5.09
C GLY A 47 19.79 4.33 3.87
N ARG A 48 20.69 3.94 2.98
CA ARG A 48 20.87 4.57 1.66
C ARG A 48 20.14 3.71 0.64
N ILE A 49 19.30 4.32 -0.18
CA ILE A 49 18.71 3.66 -1.35
C ILE A 49 19.86 3.39 -2.33
N GLU A 50 20.09 2.12 -2.62
CA GLU A 50 21.09 1.69 -3.60
C GLU A 50 20.49 1.66 -5.00
N LYS A 51 19.26 1.13 -5.12
CA LYS A 51 18.54 1.10 -6.38
C LYS A 51 17.06 1.33 -6.15
N LEU A 52 16.47 2.21 -6.95
CA LEU A 52 15.04 2.43 -6.98
C LEU A 52 14.49 1.85 -8.30
N PHE A 53 13.56 0.91 -8.21
CA PHE A 53 12.98 0.25 -9.39
C PHE A 53 11.72 0.95 -9.88
N VAL A 54 11.03 1.67 -9.01
CA VAL A 54 9.89 2.51 -9.36
C VAL A 54 10.37 3.93 -9.65
N ASN A 55 10.14 4.43 -10.85
CA ASN A 55 10.67 5.73 -11.28
C ASN A 55 9.62 6.83 -11.47
N PHE A 56 8.31 6.54 -11.43
CA PHE A 56 7.28 7.58 -11.58
C PHE A 56 5.98 7.31 -10.79
N THR A 57 5.29 8.39 -10.41
CA THR A 57 3.92 8.35 -9.87
C THR A 57 2.94 7.94 -10.97
N GLY A 58 2.02 7.03 -10.68
CA GLY A 58 1.14 6.42 -11.68
C GLY A 58 1.64 5.07 -12.21
N GLN A 59 2.83 4.62 -11.79
CA GLN A 59 3.33 3.29 -12.14
C GLN A 59 2.48 2.21 -11.45
N ASN A 60 2.08 1.20 -12.21
CA ASN A 60 1.43 0.01 -11.66
C ASN A 60 2.47 -0.95 -11.11
N VAL A 61 2.19 -1.51 -9.94
CA VAL A 61 3.02 -2.52 -9.28
C VAL A 61 2.16 -3.69 -8.83
N THR A 62 2.77 -4.86 -8.80
CA THR A 62 2.16 -6.10 -8.31
C THR A 62 2.60 -6.42 -6.89
N LYS A 63 1.77 -7.12 -6.12
CA LYS A 63 2.15 -7.62 -4.79
C LYS A 63 3.41 -8.49 -4.90
N GLY A 64 4.43 -8.16 -4.11
CA GLY A 64 5.73 -8.82 -4.10
C GLY A 64 6.74 -8.22 -5.08
N GLU A 65 6.38 -7.21 -5.87
CA GLU A 65 7.30 -6.53 -6.78
C GLU A 65 8.34 -5.72 -6.01
N LYS A 66 9.59 -5.71 -6.51
CA LYS A 66 10.69 -4.96 -5.90
C LYS A 66 10.51 -3.47 -6.17
N LEU A 67 10.36 -2.69 -5.11
CA LEU A 67 10.22 -1.24 -5.17
C LEU A 67 11.58 -0.56 -5.10
N ALA A 68 12.41 -1.00 -4.16
CA ALA A 68 13.75 -0.47 -3.94
C ALA A 68 14.68 -1.52 -3.33
N THR A 69 15.98 -1.32 -3.48
CA THR A 69 17.02 -2.02 -2.73
C THR A 69 17.72 -1.00 -1.83
N ILE A 70 17.81 -1.29 -0.54
CA ILE A 70 18.37 -0.40 0.49
C ILE A 70 19.58 -1.06 1.13
N TYR A 71 20.63 -0.26 1.33
CA TYR A 71 21.76 -0.58 2.19
C TYR A 71 21.57 0.07 3.56
N SER A 72 21.62 -0.71 4.64
CA SER A 72 21.56 -0.18 6.01
C SER A 72 22.73 -0.70 6.84
N PRO A 73 23.68 0.17 7.22
CA PRO A 73 24.78 -0.21 8.12
C PRO A 73 24.26 -0.76 9.45
N GLY A 74 23.18 -0.18 9.99
CA GLY A 74 22.56 -0.63 11.24
C GLY A 74 22.09 -2.08 11.16
N LEU A 75 21.41 -2.46 10.07
CA LEU A 75 20.99 -3.84 9.83
C LEU A 75 22.15 -4.81 9.71
N VAL A 76 23.22 -4.42 9.02
CA VAL A 76 24.42 -5.27 8.90
C VAL A 76 25.03 -5.52 10.29
N THR A 77 25.13 -4.49 11.11
CA THR A 77 25.66 -4.60 12.48
C THR A 77 24.81 -5.52 13.35
N ALA A 78 23.48 -5.34 13.37
CA ALA A 78 22.62 -6.20 14.20
C ALA A 78 22.59 -7.67 13.73
N GLN A 79 22.75 -7.92 12.43
CA GLN A 79 22.92 -9.29 11.93
C GLN A 79 24.21 -9.93 12.43
N ARG A 80 25.32 -9.18 12.44
CA ARG A 80 26.58 -9.67 13.01
C ARG A 80 26.45 -9.97 14.50
N GLU A 81 25.78 -9.09 15.25
CA GLU A 81 25.48 -9.32 16.67
C GLU A 81 24.65 -10.61 16.87
N LEU A 82 23.65 -10.87 16.02
CA LEU A 82 22.89 -12.13 16.07
C LEU A 82 23.80 -13.33 15.80
N LEU A 83 24.60 -13.29 14.75
CA LEU A 83 25.48 -14.39 14.36
C LEU A 83 26.51 -14.70 15.45
N GLU A 84 27.06 -13.69 16.11
CA GLU A 84 27.93 -13.86 17.27
C GLU A 84 27.17 -14.45 18.48
N ALA A 85 25.95 -13.96 18.73
CA ALA A 85 25.12 -14.47 19.83
C ALA A 85 24.71 -15.95 19.64
N ILE A 86 24.67 -16.47 18.41
CA ILE A 86 24.43 -17.90 18.14
C ILE A 86 25.52 -18.77 18.77
N SER A 87 26.79 -18.34 18.74
CA SER A 87 27.90 -19.08 19.38
C SER A 87 27.76 -19.17 20.90
N PHE A 88 27.00 -18.26 21.51
CA PHE A 88 26.73 -18.25 22.96
C PHE A 88 25.34 -18.79 23.31
N LYS A 89 24.64 -19.45 22.38
CA LYS A 89 23.26 -19.91 22.59
C LYS A 89 23.09 -20.87 23.78
N GLU A 90 24.08 -21.74 24.01
CA GLU A 90 24.07 -22.69 25.13
C GLU A 90 24.53 -22.04 26.46
N SER A 91 25.49 -21.11 26.41
CA SER A 91 26.07 -20.51 27.60
C SER A 91 25.30 -19.29 28.12
N ARG A 92 24.68 -18.52 27.22
CA ARG A 92 23.93 -17.28 27.52
C ARG A 92 22.73 -17.12 26.57
N PRO A 93 21.64 -17.89 26.78
CA PRO A 93 20.46 -17.85 25.91
C PRO A 93 19.80 -16.46 25.85
N SER A 94 19.94 -15.65 26.91
CA SER A 94 19.41 -14.28 26.97
C SER A 94 20.01 -13.35 25.92
N LEU A 95 21.30 -13.52 25.56
CA LEU A 95 21.96 -12.72 24.53
C LEU A 95 21.39 -13.02 23.15
N TYR A 96 21.18 -14.30 22.83
CA TYR A 96 20.55 -14.72 21.59
C TYR A 96 19.12 -14.18 21.46
N THR A 97 18.32 -14.28 22.53
CA THR A 97 16.95 -13.75 22.53
C THR A 97 16.92 -12.23 22.36
N ALA A 98 17.85 -11.50 22.99
CA ALA A 98 17.95 -10.04 22.85
C ALA A 98 18.33 -9.63 21.42
N ALA A 99 19.34 -10.28 20.82
CA ALA A 99 19.75 -10.00 19.44
C ALA A 99 18.62 -10.31 18.44
N LYS A 100 17.91 -11.43 18.63
CA LYS A 100 16.73 -11.77 17.83
C LYS A 100 15.60 -10.75 18.01
N GLY A 101 15.34 -10.30 19.24
CA GLY A 101 14.37 -9.26 19.55
C GLY A 101 14.67 -7.94 18.86
N LYS A 102 15.95 -7.52 18.82
CA LYS A 102 16.40 -6.32 18.12
C LYS A 102 16.07 -6.35 16.62
N LEU A 103 16.28 -7.48 15.95
CA LEU A 103 15.93 -7.63 14.53
C LEU A 103 14.42 -7.65 14.30
N LYS A 104 13.63 -8.24 15.21
CA LYS A 104 12.16 -8.17 15.15
C LYS A 104 11.63 -6.75 15.30
N LEU A 105 12.25 -5.93 16.16
CA LEU A 105 11.90 -4.51 16.31
C LEU A 105 12.15 -3.71 15.03
N TRP A 106 13.00 -4.21 14.13
CA TRP A 106 13.25 -3.65 12.80
C TRP A 106 12.38 -4.29 11.72
N ASP A 107 11.28 -4.96 12.10
CA ASP A 107 10.29 -5.61 11.24
C ASP A 107 10.83 -6.76 10.38
N LEU A 108 11.98 -7.35 10.73
CA LEU A 108 12.40 -8.59 10.08
C LEU A 108 11.45 -9.72 10.48
N THR A 109 10.91 -10.40 9.48
CA THR A 109 10.08 -11.59 9.69
C THR A 109 10.92 -12.73 10.26
N ASP A 110 10.29 -13.63 11.02
CA ASP A 110 10.97 -14.83 11.53
C ASP A 110 11.64 -15.64 10.42
N LYS A 111 11.04 -15.68 9.21
CA LYS A 111 11.64 -16.32 8.04
C LYS A 111 12.94 -15.66 7.59
N GLN A 112 12.98 -14.33 7.57
CA GLN A 112 14.20 -13.60 7.22
C GLN A 112 15.29 -13.79 8.27
N ILE A 113 14.92 -13.77 9.56
CA ILE A 113 15.86 -14.02 10.67
C ILE A 113 16.44 -15.42 10.55
N SER A 114 15.59 -16.46 10.39
CA SER A 114 16.06 -17.83 10.20
C SER A 114 16.93 -17.99 8.95
N ALA A 115 16.62 -17.31 7.85
CA ALA A 115 17.48 -17.33 6.65
C ALA A 115 18.87 -16.71 6.90
N ILE A 116 18.96 -15.69 7.78
CA ILE A 116 20.25 -15.12 8.19
C ILE A 116 21.02 -16.11 9.07
N GLU A 117 20.33 -16.78 10.01
CA GLU A 117 20.93 -17.82 10.87
C GLU A 117 21.47 -19.00 10.03
N GLU A 118 20.70 -19.47 9.04
CA GLU A 118 21.09 -20.58 8.16
C GLU A 118 22.24 -20.20 7.22
N LYS A 119 22.24 -18.98 6.70
CA LYS A 119 23.27 -18.52 5.75
C LYS A 119 24.61 -18.24 6.43
N GLY A 120 24.60 -17.90 7.73
CA GLY A 120 25.81 -17.61 8.50
C GLY A 120 26.52 -16.29 8.15
N GLU A 121 25.95 -15.50 7.23
CA GLU A 121 26.54 -14.24 6.76
C GLU A 121 25.51 -13.11 6.75
N PRO A 122 25.89 -11.88 7.17
CA PRO A 122 24.99 -10.75 7.16
C PRO A 122 24.69 -10.28 5.72
N GLN A 123 23.42 -10.03 5.45
CA GLN A 123 22.97 -9.44 4.19
C GLN A 123 23.18 -7.92 4.21
N ILE A 124 23.86 -7.43 3.17
CA ILE A 124 24.19 -6.02 2.99
C ILE A 124 22.98 -5.26 2.41
N TYR A 125 22.32 -5.86 1.44
CA TYR A 125 21.25 -5.25 0.67
C TYR A 125 19.90 -5.89 1.02
N PHE A 126 18.90 -5.05 1.24
CA PHE A 126 17.54 -5.45 1.52
C PHE A 126 16.60 -4.96 0.44
N ASP A 127 15.81 -5.88 -0.12
CA ASP A 127 14.78 -5.57 -1.08
C ASP A 127 13.49 -5.18 -0.36
N VAL A 128 12.98 -4.01 -0.71
CA VAL A 128 11.68 -3.49 -0.27
C VAL A 128 10.65 -3.95 -1.29
N LEU A 129 9.69 -4.76 -0.86
CA LEU A 129 8.68 -5.37 -1.72
C LEU A 129 7.33 -4.68 -1.55
N SER A 130 6.52 -4.66 -2.61
CA SER A 130 5.15 -4.17 -2.54
C SER A 130 4.25 -5.13 -1.75
N LEU A 131 3.50 -4.61 -0.78
CA LEU A 131 2.54 -5.40 0.00
C LEU A 131 1.22 -5.64 -0.74
N ILE A 132 0.92 -4.80 -1.72
CA ILE A 132 -0.34 -4.80 -2.48
C ILE A 132 -0.07 -4.64 -3.98
N THR A 133 -1.05 -5.05 -4.79
CA THR A 133 -1.10 -4.70 -6.21
C THR A 133 -1.86 -3.37 -6.34
N GLY A 134 -1.33 -2.42 -7.08
CA GLY A 134 -1.95 -1.11 -7.22
C GLY A 134 -1.10 -0.11 -8.00
N THR A 135 -1.42 1.17 -7.82
CA THR A 135 -0.77 2.28 -8.52
C THR A 135 -0.06 3.17 -7.52
N ILE A 136 1.14 3.62 -7.84
CA ILE A 136 1.96 4.44 -6.93
C ILE A 136 1.46 5.88 -6.95
N ALA A 137 0.91 6.32 -5.81
CA ALA A 137 0.31 7.64 -5.67
C ALA A 137 1.32 8.75 -5.34
N MET A 138 2.39 8.45 -4.60
CA MET A 138 3.39 9.43 -4.15
C MET A 138 4.76 8.74 -3.95
N ARG A 139 5.86 9.50 -4.11
CA ARG A 139 7.24 9.08 -3.80
C ARG A 139 7.84 9.92 -2.68
#